data_AF-A0A4V1XDV9-F1
#
_entry.id   AF-A0A4V1XDV9-F1
#
_cell.length_a   1.000
_cell.length_b   1.000
_cell.length_c   1.000
_cell.angle_alpha   90.00
_cell.angle_beta   90.00
_cell.angle_gamma   90.00
#
_symmetry.space_group_name_H-M   'P 1'
#
loop_
_entity.id
_entity.type
_entity.pdbx_description
1 polymer ?
#
loop_
_entity_poly.entity_id
_entity_poly.type
_entity_poly.pdbx_seq_one_letter_code
_entity_poly.pdbx_strand_id
1 'polypeptide(L)'
;MVTPSVLPFENLPAGYPKLAGFMSKAKEHAIFRKFQSLNARNLLYYQSELTDLEAQLQQVDRDLDDTEPDALKSWNKFSAEKTREILVHKLRSTLADYNSAMLQYDQILNLGSPRYEHVQGLKEWIGVTSHISDLSAGYLERQITQGDLPASMSRSEENVMDLATLNRDADSLFARLMRKSFLRYVFMVRAPW
;
A
#
# COMPACT_ATOMS: atom_id res chain seq x y z
N MET A 1 -25.60 5.99 27.26
CA MET A 1 -24.48 5.85 26.30
C MET A 1 -23.47 4.94 26.96
N VAL A 2 -23.30 3.71 26.47
CA VAL A 2 -22.34 2.75 27.03
C VAL A 2 -20.98 3.10 26.45
N THR A 3 -20.09 3.65 27.26
CA THR A 3 -18.66 3.73 26.90
C THR A 3 -18.16 2.30 26.74
N PRO A 4 -17.49 1.93 25.62
CA PRO A 4 -16.92 0.60 25.50
C PRO A 4 -15.87 0.47 26.61
N SER A 5 -16.10 -0.42 27.58
CA SER A 5 -15.16 -0.69 28.64
C SER A 5 -13.91 -1.29 28.00
N VAL A 6 -12.86 -0.49 27.84
CA VAL A 6 -11.55 -0.98 27.43
C VAL A 6 -11.11 -1.98 28.49
N LEU A 7 -11.10 -3.26 28.14
CA LEU A 7 -10.62 -4.30 29.04
C LEU A 7 -9.13 -4.05 29.34
N PRO A 8 -8.72 -4.08 30.62
CA PRO A 8 -7.31 -4.06 30.99
C PRO A 8 -6.55 -5.13 30.21
N PHE A 9 -5.28 -4.87 29.89
CA PHE A 9 -4.47 -5.80 29.09
C PHE A 9 -4.49 -7.22 29.66
N GLU A 10 -4.47 -7.35 30.98
CA GLU A 10 -4.50 -8.61 31.74
C GLU A 10 -5.73 -9.44 31.38
N ASN A 11 -6.87 -8.79 31.12
CA ASN A 11 -8.17 -9.39 30.83
C ASN A 11 -8.44 -9.58 29.34
N LEU A 12 -7.51 -9.18 28.45
CA LEU A 12 -7.68 -9.43 27.02
C LEU A 12 -7.63 -10.94 26.71
N PRO A 13 -8.55 -11.44 25.85
CA PRO A 13 -8.51 -12.81 25.37
C PRO A 13 -7.19 -13.14 24.66
N ALA A 14 -6.79 -14.40 24.78
CA ALA A 14 -5.70 -15.01 24.02
C ALA A 14 -5.81 -14.76 22.50
N GLY A 15 -4.65 -14.77 21.82
CA GLY A 15 -4.54 -14.69 20.36
C GLY A 15 -4.36 -13.24 19.89
N TYR A 16 -5.00 -12.89 18.77
CA TYR A 16 -4.91 -11.55 18.18
C TYR A 16 -5.30 -10.41 19.15
N PRO A 17 -6.33 -10.52 20.01
CA PRO A 17 -6.64 -9.46 20.96
C PRO A 17 -5.50 -9.17 21.93
N LYS A 18 -4.87 -10.21 22.51
CA LYS A 18 -3.71 -10.05 23.39
C LYS A 18 -2.49 -9.50 22.66
N LEU A 19 -2.22 -9.98 21.44
CA LEU A 19 -1.10 -9.50 20.63
C LEU A 19 -1.29 -8.03 20.25
N ALA A 20 -2.47 -7.63 19.78
CA ALA A 20 -2.79 -6.24 19.48
C ALA A 20 -2.65 -5.36 20.73
N GLY A 21 -3.12 -5.85 21.88
CA GLY A 21 -2.94 -5.19 23.17
C GLY A 21 -1.48 -5.11 23.63
N PHE A 22 -0.60 -6.01 23.19
CA PHE A 22 0.83 -5.95 23.48
C PHE A 22 1.54 -4.95 22.56
N MET A 23 1.23 -5.01 21.26
CA MET A 23 1.77 -4.11 20.24
C MET A 23 1.36 -2.65 20.45
N SER A 24 0.21 -2.39 21.09
CA SER A 24 -0.24 -1.03 21.39
C SER A 24 0.48 -0.38 22.59
N LYS A 25 1.21 -1.15 23.39
CA LYS A 25 1.90 -0.63 24.59
C LYS A 25 3.12 0.24 24.28
N ALA A 26 3.80 -0.02 23.16
CA ALA A 26 5.02 0.68 22.78
C ALA A 26 5.17 0.67 21.26
N LYS A 27 5.68 1.76 20.68
CA LYS A 27 5.84 1.88 19.21
C LYS A 27 6.83 0.85 18.66
N GLU A 28 7.78 0.44 19.49
CA GLU A 28 8.81 -0.54 19.21
C GLU A 28 8.23 -1.95 19.01
N HIS A 29 7.09 -2.24 19.65
CA HIS A 29 6.38 -3.52 19.52
C HIS A 29 5.47 -3.58 18.29
N ALA A 30 5.17 -2.42 17.67
CA ALA A 30 4.33 -2.31 16.48
C ALA A 30 5.10 -2.77 15.23
N ILE A 31 5.34 -4.08 15.15
CA ILE A 31 6.08 -4.75 14.08
C ILE A 31 5.09 -5.49 13.20
N PHE A 32 5.04 -5.12 11.92
CA PHE A 32 4.12 -5.72 10.95
C PHE A 32 4.86 -6.09 9.67
N ARG A 33 4.28 -6.98 8.86
CA ARG A 33 4.79 -7.26 7.51
C ARG A 33 4.47 -6.11 6.56
N LYS A 34 5.43 -5.78 5.69
CA LYS A 34 5.27 -4.83 4.57
C LYS A 34 4.57 -5.46 3.38
N PHE A 35 4.63 -6.78 3.24
CA PHE A 35 4.06 -7.52 2.11
C PHE A 35 4.54 -6.96 0.77
N GLN A 36 5.86 -6.73 0.63
CA GLN A 36 6.42 -6.02 -0.53
C GLN A 36 6.03 -6.65 -1.86
N SER A 37 6.19 -7.97 -1.98
CA SER A 37 5.83 -8.70 -3.20
C SER A 37 4.34 -8.67 -3.52
N LEU A 38 3.46 -8.80 -2.50
CA LEU A 38 2.02 -8.72 -2.74
C LEU A 38 1.61 -7.32 -3.21
N ASN A 39 2.19 -6.27 -2.65
CA ASN A 39 1.95 -4.91 -3.12
C ASN A 39 2.46 -4.70 -4.55
N ALA A 40 3.69 -5.15 -4.86
CA ALA A 40 4.24 -5.06 -6.21
C ALA A 40 3.38 -5.84 -7.22
N ARG A 41 2.94 -7.06 -6.86
CA ARG A 41 2.05 -7.89 -7.68
C ARG A 41 0.70 -7.22 -7.90
N ASN A 42 0.13 -6.58 -6.88
CA ASN A 42 -1.11 -5.80 -7.02
C ASN A 42 -0.94 -4.64 -8.01
N LEU A 43 0.17 -3.91 -7.95
CA LEU A 43 0.48 -2.85 -8.90
C LEU A 43 0.64 -3.36 -10.34
N LEU A 44 1.29 -4.52 -10.53
CA LEU A 44 1.39 -5.17 -11.84
C LEU A 44 0.01 -5.57 -12.39
N TYR A 45 -0.92 -6.01 -11.53
CA TYR A 45 -2.29 -6.29 -11.93
C TYR A 45 -3.04 -5.04 -12.39
N TYR A 46 -2.91 -3.94 -11.65
CA TYR A 46 -3.46 -2.66 -12.09
C TYR A 46 -2.86 -2.20 -13.42
N GLN A 47 -1.56 -2.36 -13.64
CA GLN A 47 -0.92 -2.01 -14.92
C GLN A 47 -1.49 -2.83 -16.08
N SER A 48 -1.67 -4.14 -15.89
CA SER A 48 -2.28 -5.00 -16.90
C SER A 48 -3.71 -4.55 -17.20
N GLU A 49 -4.54 -4.33 -16.18
CA GLU A 49 -5.93 -3.91 -16.38
C GLU A 49 -6.02 -2.54 -17.06
N LEU A 50 -5.19 -1.58 -16.67
CA LEU A 50 -5.14 -0.25 -17.31
C LEU A 50 -4.70 -0.34 -18.77
N THR A 51 -3.73 -1.20 -19.10
CA THR A 51 -3.26 -1.41 -20.48
C THR A 51 -4.40 -1.99 -21.34
N ASP A 52 -5.16 -2.95 -20.82
CA ASP A 52 -6.30 -3.52 -21.52
C ASP A 52 -7.42 -2.49 -21.74
N LEU A 53 -7.70 -1.65 -20.74
CA LEU A 53 -8.70 -0.59 -20.84
C LEU A 53 -8.29 0.51 -21.82
N GLU A 54 -7.00 0.88 -21.83
CA GLU A 54 -6.45 1.85 -22.77
C GLU A 54 -6.56 1.32 -24.21
N ALA A 55 -6.19 0.06 -24.44
CA ALA A 55 -6.30 -0.56 -25.76
C ALA A 55 -7.75 -0.62 -26.28
N GLN A 56 -8.70 -0.96 -25.40
CA GLN A 56 -10.13 -0.95 -25.73
C GLN A 56 -10.64 0.46 -26.06
N LEU A 57 -10.27 1.46 -25.25
CA LEU A 57 -10.67 2.83 -25.49
C LEU A 57 -10.09 3.37 -26.80
N GLN A 58 -8.81 3.09 -27.08
CA GLN A 58 -8.17 3.46 -28.35
C GLN A 58 -8.86 2.81 -29.55
N GLN A 59 -9.36 1.58 -29.42
CA GLN A 59 -10.10 0.94 -30.50
C GLN A 59 -11.43 1.67 -30.77
N VAL A 60 -12.20 1.96 -29.72
CA VAL A 60 -13.45 2.71 -29.86
C VAL A 60 -13.21 4.12 -30.42
N ASP A 61 -12.14 4.79 -29.97
CA ASP A 61 -11.78 6.11 -30.48
C ASP A 61 -11.42 6.07 -31.98
N ARG A 62 -10.73 5.02 -32.45
CA ARG A 62 -10.45 4.82 -33.88
C ARG A 62 -11.73 4.60 -34.69
N ASP A 63 -12.61 3.73 -34.21
CA ASP A 63 -13.86 3.43 -34.91
C ASP A 63 -14.77 4.68 -35.01
N LEU A 64 -14.73 5.54 -33.99
CA LEU A 64 -15.44 6.82 -33.99
C LEU A 64 -14.79 7.89 -34.87
N ASP A 65 -13.47 7.91 -35.03
CA ASP A 65 -12.81 8.85 -35.94
C ASP A 65 -13.24 8.62 -37.39
N ASP A 66 -13.44 7.35 -37.77
CA ASP A 66 -13.92 6.96 -39.09
C ASP A 66 -15.43 7.21 -39.29
N THR A 67 -16.25 7.04 -38.24
CA THR A 67 -17.73 7.07 -38.35
C THR A 67 -18.37 8.38 -37.90
N GLU A 68 -17.99 8.91 -36.74
CA GLU A 68 -18.52 10.16 -36.17
C GLU A 68 -17.43 10.93 -35.41
N PRO A 69 -16.51 11.63 -36.11
CA PRO A 69 -15.36 12.30 -35.48
C PRO A 69 -15.77 13.44 -34.53
N ASP A 70 -16.99 13.96 -34.65
CA ASP A 70 -17.55 14.95 -33.73
C ASP A 70 -17.76 14.39 -32.32
N ALA A 71 -17.98 13.08 -32.17
CA ALA A 71 -18.12 12.42 -30.87
C ALA A 71 -16.80 12.43 -30.07
N LEU A 72 -15.66 12.56 -30.75
CA LEU A 72 -14.34 12.72 -30.13
C LEU A 72 -14.11 14.15 -29.63
N LYS A 73 -14.81 15.14 -30.21
CA LYS A 73 -14.57 16.59 -29.98
C LYS A 73 -15.54 17.23 -29.00
N SER A 74 -16.65 16.56 -28.67
CA SER A 74 -17.72 17.12 -27.82
C SER A 74 -18.05 16.19 -26.67
N TRP A 75 -18.00 16.70 -25.43
CA TRP A 75 -18.38 15.92 -24.25
C TRP A 75 -19.83 15.44 -24.28
N ASN A 76 -20.74 16.26 -24.83
CA ASN A 76 -22.16 15.90 -24.91
C ASN A 76 -22.40 14.72 -25.87
N LYS A 77 -21.61 14.65 -26.96
CA LYS A 77 -21.66 13.53 -27.90
C LYS A 77 -20.87 12.33 -27.36
N PHE A 78 -19.75 12.58 -26.67
CA PHE A 78 -18.99 11.57 -25.94
C PHE A 78 -19.88 10.78 -24.97
N SER A 79 -20.68 11.48 -24.14
CA SER A 79 -21.54 10.83 -23.14
C SER A 79 -22.77 10.14 -23.72
N ALA A 80 -23.07 10.37 -25.01
CA ALA A 80 -24.14 9.66 -25.69
C ALA A 80 -23.68 8.24 -26.12
N GLU A 81 -22.38 8.03 -26.31
CA GLU A 81 -21.81 6.73 -26.66
C GLU A 81 -21.54 5.90 -25.39
N LYS A 82 -22.51 5.05 -25.07
CA LYS A 82 -22.54 4.29 -23.81
C LYS A 82 -21.34 3.37 -23.62
N THR A 83 -20.83 2.77 -24.71
CA THR A 83 -19.70 1.84 -24.64
C THR A 83 -18.44 2.56 -24.19
N ARG A 84 -18.18 3.72 -24.82
CA ARG A 84 -17.03 4.58 -24.51
C ARG A 84 -17.12 5.20 -23.13
N GLU A 85 -18.32 5.67 -22.75
CA GLU A 85 -18.58 6.21 -21.42
C GLU A 85 -18.24 5.20 -20.31
N ILE A 86 -18.72 3.95 -20.44
CA ILE A 86 -18.43 2.88 -19.46
C ILE A 86 -16.92 2.61 -19.36
N LEU A 87 -16.23 2.50 -20.49
CA LEU A 87 -14.77 2.28 -20.51
C LEU A 87 -14.02 3.40 -19.80
N VAL A 88 -14.36 4.66 -20.08
CA VAL A 88 -13.72 5.82 -19.45
C VAL A 88 -14.01 5.89 -17.96
N HIS A 89 -15.23 5.59 -17.52
CA HIS A 89 -15.54 5.54 -16.09
C HIS A 89 -14.73 4.45 -15.38
N LYS A 90 -14.63 3.26 -15.99
CA LYS A 90 -13.82 2.16 -15.43
C LYS A 90 -12.34 2.55 -15.39
N LEU A 91 -11.78 3.07 -16.49
CA LEU A 91 -10.39 3.52 -16.56
C LEU A 91 -10.08 4.57 -15.49
N ARG A 92 -10.95 5.58 -15.32
CA ARG A 92 -10.76 6.62 -14.30
C ARG A 92 -10.76 6.06 -12.88
N SER A 93 -11.65 5.12 -12.58
CA SER A 93 -11.69 4.44 -11.28
C SER A 93 -10.43 3.63 -11.05
N THR A 94 -10.08 2.73 -11.98
CA THR A 94 -8.89 1.87 -11.87
C THR A 94 -7.60 2.69 -11.78
N LEU A 95 -7.51 3.81 -12.51
CA LEU A 95 -6.33 4.69 -12.47
C LEU A 95 -6.22 5.42 -11.12
N ALA A 96 -7.34 5.84 -10.53
CA ALA A 96 -7.35 6.43 -9.19
C ALA A 96 -6.90 5.41 -8.13
N ASP A 97 -7.37 4.17 -8.23
CA ASP A 97 -6.99 3.07 -7.33
C ASP A 97 -5.50 2.71 -7.49
N TYR A 98 -5.01 2.60 -8.72
CA TYR A 98 -3.60 2.38 -9.04
C TYR A 98 -2.71 3.47 -8.45
N ASN A 99 -3.04 4.74 -8.69
CA ASN A 99 -2.25 5.87 -8.17
C ASN A 99 -2.23 5.89 -6.63
N SER A 100 -3.38 5.60 -6.01
CA SER A 100 -3.49 5.50 -4.55
C SER A 100 -2.65 4.34 -4.01
N ALA A 101 -2.72 3.16 -4.64
CA ALA A 101 -1.95 1.99 -4.27
C ALA A 101 -0.44 2.24 -4.42
N MET A 102 -0.01 2.92 -5.49
CA MET A 102 1.40 3.25 -5.73
C MET A 102 1.95 4.17 -4.64
N LEU A 103 1.20 5.21 -4.27
CA LEU A 103 1.60 6.13 -3.20
C LEU A 103 1.62 5.44 -1.82
N GLN A 104 0.65 4.57 -1.54
CA GLN A 104 0.64 3.76 -0.32
C GLN A 104 1.84 2.81 -0.29
N TYR A 105 2.17 2.19 -1.41
CA TYR A 105 3.31 1.29 -1.48
C TYR A 105 4.64 2.01 -1.30
N ASP A 106 4.82 3.19 -1.90
CA ASP A 106 5.99 4.05 -1.63
C ASP A 106 6.11 4.38 -0.14
N GLN A 107 5.00 4.71 0.53
CA GLN A 107 5.01 4.95 1.96
C GLN A 107 5.44 3.71 2.75
N ILE A 108 4.98 2.51 2.35
CA ILE A 108 5.34 1.22 2.97
C ILE A 108 6.83 0.90 2.78
N LEU A 109 7.37 1.12 1.57
CA LEU A 109 8.80 0.92 1.27
C LEU A 109 9.68 1.82 2.13
N ASN A 110 9.24 3.06 2.36
CA ASN A 110 9.94 4.04 3.19
C ASN A 110 9.73 3.84 4.72
N LEU A 111 8.98 2.82 5.16
CA LEU A 111 8.91 2.47 6.58
C LEU A 111 10.24 1.85 7.04
N GLY A 112 10.72 2.29 8.19
CA GLY A 112 11.93 1.73 8.81
C GLY A 112 11.78 0.24 9.12
N SER A 113 12.89 -0.48 9.06
CA SER A 113 12.95 -1.86 9.55
C SER A 113 13.10 -1.86 11.08
N PRO A 114 12.40 -2.76 11.80
CA PRO A 114 12.54 -2.87 13.24
C PRO A 114 13.95 -3.31 13.63
N ARG A 115 14.39 -2.90 14.81
CA ARG A 115 15.66 -3.37 15.38
C ARG A 115 15.57 -4.85 15.73
N TYR A 116 16.70 -5.55 15.62
CA TYR A 116 16.79 -6.98 15.89
C TYR A 116 16.29 -7.34 17.30
N GLU A 117 16.64 -6.52 18.30
CA GLU A 117 16.28 -6.75 19.70
C GLU A 117 14.77 -6.71 19.91
N HIS A 118 14.06 -5.80 19.23
CA HIS A 118 12.61 -5.69 19.32
C HIS A 118 11.92 -6.89 18.64
N VAL A 119 12.48 -7.38 17.54
CA VAL A 119 11.99 -8.60 16.86
C VAL A 119 12.17 -9.82 17.76
N GLN A 120 13.33 -9.97 18.41
CA GLN A 120 13.56 -11.09 19.33
C GLN A 120 12.66 -11.04 20.56
N GLY A 121 12.52 -9.86 21.18
CA GLY A 121 11.60 -9.70 22.33
C GLY A 121 10.15 -10.04 21.96
N LEU A 122 9.69 -9.66 20.77
CA LEU A 122 8.37 -10.03 20.28
C LEU A 122 8.25 -11.53 19.99
N LYS A 123 9.29 -12.17 19.43
CA LYS A 123 9.34 -13.63 19.22
C LYS A 123 9.24 -14.39 20.53
N GLU A 124 10.05 -14.01 21.52
CA GLU A 124 10.01 -14.61 22.85
C GLU A 124 8.62 -14.45 23.49
N TRP A 125 8.04 -13.25 23.38
CA TRP A 125 6.69 -12.99 23.88
C TRP A 125 5.63 -13.86 23.19
N ILE A 126 5.66 -13.98 21.85
CA ILE A 126 4.75 -14.85 21.09
C ILE A 126 4.97 -16.32 21.45
N GLY A 127 6.22 -16.75 21.65
CA GLY A 127 6.55 -18.12 22.04
C GLY A 127 6.05 -18.49 23.44
N VAL A 128 6.18 -17.58 24.41
CA VAL A 128 5.71 -17.77 25.79
C VAL A 128 4.18 -17.70 25.87
N THR A 129 3.56 -16.83 25.08
CA THR A 129 2.11 -16.68 25.10
C THR A 129 1.41 -17.67 24.18
N SER A 130 2.02 -18.18 23.11
CA SER A 130 1.52 -19.21 22.18
C SER A 130 -0.01 -19.25 21.93
N HIS A 131 -0.57 -18.21 21.30
CA HIS A 131 -2.01 -18.18 20.99
C HIS A 131 -2.37 -17.87 19.53
N ILE A 132 -1.40 -17.80 18.62
CA ILE A 132 -1.67 -17.76 17.17
C ILE A 132 -1.38 -19.14 16.62
N SER A 133 -2.40 -19.80 16.09
CA SER A 133 -2.34 -21.17 15.57
C SER A 133 -2.53 -21.25 14.05
N ASP A 134 -2.74 -20.11 13.39
CA ASP A 134 -2.90 -20.04 11.93
C ASP A 134 -1.55 -19.82 11.22
N LEU A 135 -1.61 -19.65 9.90
CA LEU A 135 -0.44 -19.46 9.05
C LEU A 135 0.37 -18.20 9.40
N SER A 136 -0.21 -17.26 10.16
CA SER A 136 0.50 -16.07 10.62
C SER A 136 1.37 -16.33 11.85
N ALA A 137 1.23 -17.47 12.56
CA ALA A 137 2.02 -17.76 13.75
C ALA A 137 3.54 -17.59 13.53
N GLY A 138 4.01 -17.94 12.33
CA GLY A 138 5.41 -17.82 11.92
C GLY A 138 5.76 -16.56 11.13
N TYR A 139 4.95 -15.49 11.16
CA TYR A 139 5.20 -14.30 10.33
C TYR A 139 6.53 -13.58 10.67
N LEU A 140 7.07 -13.82 11.87
CA LEU A 140 8.39 -13.35 12.31
C LEU A 140 9.54 -14.34 12.00
N GLU A 141 9.24 -15.58 11.66
CA GLU A 141 10.19 -16.70 11.56
C GLU A 141 10.43 -17.18 10.13
N ARG A 142 9.40 -17.17 9.28
CA ARG A 142 9.45 -17.69 7.90
C ARG A 142 9.35 -16.57 6.88
N GLN A 143 10.48 -16.04 6.48
CA GLN A 143 10.65 -15.59 5.10
C GLN A 143 11.20 -16.79 4.32
N ILE A 144 10.37 -17.50 3.59
CA ILE A 144 10.70 -18.32 2.40
C ILE A 144 9.40 -19.02 1.92
N THR A 145 9.14 -18.91 0.61
CA THR A 145 8.33 -19.80 -0.24
C THR A 145 6.80 -19.74 -0.22
N GLN A 146 6.23 -18.71 -0.85
CA GLN A 146 5.29 -18.91 -1.98
C GLN A 146 5.14 -17.59 -2.75
N GLY A 147 6.23 -17.14 -3.38
CA GLY A 147 6.20 -15.95 -4.23
C GLY A 147 7.53 -15.26 -4.48
N ASP A 148 8.48 -15.32 -3.55
CA ASP A 148 9.70 -14.49 -3.64
C ASP A 148 10.98 -15.32 -3.62
N LEU A 149 11.81 -15.05 -4.62
CA LEU A 149 13.02 -15.76 -5.02
C LEU A 149 14.04 -16.00 -3.88
N PRO A 150 14.86 -17.06 -3.96
CA PRO A 150 15.83 -17.40 -2.92
C PRO A 150 16.92 -16.32 -2.81
N ALA A 151 17.01 -15.65 -1.66
CA ALA A 151 18.17 -14.84 -1.33
C ALA A 151 19.36 -15.77 -1.03
N SER A 152 20.47 -15.56 -1.75
CA SER A 152 21.74 -16.23 -1.48
C SER A 152 22.23 -15.87 -0.08
N MET A 153 22.69 -16.88 0.65
CA MET A 153 23.29 -16.82 1.98
C MET A 153 24.18 -15.58 2.23
N SER A 154 23.67 -14.59 2.99
CA SER A 154 24.48 -13.79 3.91
C SER A 154 23.63 -13.24 5.07
N ARG A 155 24.30 -13.00 6.21
CA ARG A 155 23.75 -12.99 7.58
C ARG A 155 22.80 -11.83 7.93
N SER A 156 21.78 -12.19 8.71
CA SER A 156 21.01 -11.42 9.72
C SER A 156 20.25 -10.15 9.33
N GLU A 157 20.69 -9.35 8.36
CA GLU A 157 20.04 -8.06 8.05
C GLU A 157 18.91 -8.19 7.01
N GLU A 158 19.03 -9.10 6.04
CA GLU A 158 18.04 -9.27 4.97
C GLU A 158 16.69 -9.81 5.47
N ASN A 159 16.69 -10.60 6.56
CA ASN A 159 15.46 -11.20 7.12
C ASN A 159 14.48 -10.17 7.72
N VAL A 160 14.89 -8.90 7.88
CA VAL A 160 14.06 -7.84 8.49
C VAL A 160 13.53 -6.86 7.43
N MET A 161 13.83 -7.08 6.14
CA MET A 161 13.46 -6.17 5.06
C MET A 161 11.95 -6.11 4.81
N ASP A 162 11.23 -7.24 4.91
CA ASP A 162 9.76 -7.29 4.80
C ASP A 162 9.03 -6.91 6.10
N LEU A 163 9.73 -6.45 7.15
CA LEU A 163 9.10 -5.95 8.37
C LEU A 163 9.15 -4.43 8.42
N ALA A 164 8.06 -3.82 8.89
CA ALA A 164 7.96 -2.41 9.18
C ALA A 164 7.79 -2.20 10.69
N THR A 165 8.49 -1.20 11.22
CA THR A 165 8.12 -0.56 12.49
C THR A 165 7.43 0.76 12.21
N LEU A 166 6.43 1.10 13.02
CA LEU A 166 5.75 2.40 12.95
C LEU A 166 6.53 3.51 13.67
N ASN A 167 7.78 3.27 14.08
CA ASN A 167 8.66 4.28 14.62
C ASN A 167 9.15 5.22 13.51
N ARG A 168 8.36 6.27 13.22
CA ARG A 168 8.78 7.37 12.36
C ARG A 168 9.73 8.28 13.13
N ASP A 169 11.04 8.05 13.01
CA ASP A 169 11.98 9.17 13.05
C ASP A 169 11.65 10.07 11.85
N ALA A 170 11.30 11.32 12.14
CA ALA A 170 10.64 12.26 11.23
C ALA A 170 11.56 12.82 10.12
N ASP A 171 12.54 12.06 9.64
CA ASP A 171 13.46 12.45 8.58
C ASP A 171 13.44 11.42 7.44
N SER A 172 12.28 11.26 6.80
CA SER A 172 12.23 10.54 5.54
C SER A 172 12.82 11.40 4.41
N LEU A 173 13.55 10.76 3.49
CA LEU A 173 14.13 11.40 2.31
C LEU A 173 13.07 12.15 1.48
N PHE A 174 11.82 11.72 1.50
CA PHE A 174 10.68 12.39 0.89
C PHE A 174 10.36 13.74 1.57
N ALA A 175 10.43 13.85 2.90
CA ALA A 175 10.28 15.13 3.61
C ALA A 175 11.42 16.11 3.30
N ARG A 176 12.64 15.60 3.06
CA ARG A 176 13.79 16.38 2.55
C ARG A 176 13.63 16.77 1.08
N LEU A 177 13.08 15.89 0.25
CA LEU A 177 12.82 16.12 -1.18
C LEU A 177 11.73 17.17 -1.38
N MET A 178 10.69 17.17 -0.53
CA MET A 178 9.60 18.16 -0.57
C MET A 178 9.99 19.54 -0.03
N ARG A 179 11.21 19.72 0.51
CA ARG A 179 11.74 21.03 0.95
C ARG A 179 12.46 21.82 -0.14
N LYS A 180 12.76 21.24 -1.31
CA LYS A 180 13.45 21.97 -2.39
C LYS A 180 12.79 21.66 -3.75
N SER A 181 12.03 22.63 -4.24
CA SER A 181 11.70 22.81 -5.68
C SER A 181 10.43 22.20 -6.29
N PHE A 182 9.33 21.99 -5.55
CA PHE A 182 8.02 21.77 -6.20
C PHE A 182 6.89 22.72 -5.75
N LEU A 183 6.99 23.34 -4.57
CA LEU A 183 5.97 24.30 -4.10
C LEU A 183 6.08 25.71 -4.73
N ARG A 184 7.14 26.01 -5.49
CA ARG A 184 7.29 27.30 -6.18
C ARG A 184 6.43 27.41 -7.46
N TYR A 185 6.03 26.28 -8.06
CA TYR A 185 5.24 26.27 -9.29
C TYR A 185 3.74 26.10 -9.06
N VAL A 186 3.32 25.49 -7.94
CA VAL A 186 1.89 25.27 -7.63
C VAL A 186 1.22 26.53 -7.06
N PHE A 187 1.98 27.53 -6.58
CA PHE A 187 1.43 28.74 -5.94
C PHE A 187 1.76 30.08 -6.62
N MET A 188 2.26 30.07 -7.86
CA MET A 188 2.55 31.33 -8.58
C MET A 188 1.91 31.38 -9.97
N VAL A 189 0.58 31.27 -10.06
CA VAL A 189 -0.23 31.98 -11.07
C VAL A 189 -1.62 32.28 -10.51
N ARG A 190 -1.73 33.34 -9.70
CA ARG A 190 -2.88 34.27 -9.77
C ARG A 190 -2.60 35.57 -9.02
N ALA A 191 -1.98 36.51 -9.73
CA ALA A 191 -2.29 37.92 -9.60
C ALA A 191 -2.06 38.56 -10.98
N PRO A 192 -3.12 39.00 -11.67
CA PRO A 192 -2.99 40.02 -12.68
C PRO A 192 -3.47 41.37 -12.11
N TRP A 193 -2.65 42.40 -12.38
CA TRP A 193 -2.80 43.85 -12.16
C TRP A 193 -2.62 44.37 -10.73
#